data_AF-A0A7S1PJH2-F1
#
_entry.id   AF-A0A7S1PJH2-F1
#
_cell.length_a   1.000
_cell.length_b   1.000
_cell.length_c   1.000
_cell.angle_alpha   90.00
_cell.angle_beta   90.00
_cell.angle_gamma   90.00
#
_symmetry.space_group_name_H-M   'P 1'
#
loop_
_entity.id
_entity.type
_entity.pdbx_description
1 polymer ?
#
loop_
_entity_poly.entity_id
_entity_poly.type
_entity_poly.pdbx_seq_one_letter_code
_entity_poly.pdbx_strand_id
1 'polypeptide(L)'
;RRAAGAGRFLHLPRQTLRARILERVRPGTIRWGSRLKGFVCHGEGRGVTAHLRDGTALRAALLVGADGIFSTVRRQLRLPGDRLNYLGLFVVLGMAPTADLTGGAAAVALPK
;
A
#
# COMPACT_ATOMS: atom_id res chain seq x y z
N ARG A 1 32.35 1.61 -24.20
CA ARG A 1 31.20 2.54 -24.17
C ARG A 1 30.02 1.83 -23.48
N ARG A 2 29.77 2.08 -22.19
CA ARG A 2 28.63 1.50 -21.43
C ARG A 2 27.45 2.47 -21.54
N ALA A 3 26.27 1.99 -21.92
CA ALA A 3 25.05 2.77 -21.87
C ALA A 3 24.71 3.08 -20.40
N ALA A 4 24.85 4.35 -20.03
CA ALA A 4 24.41 4.89 -18.75
C ALA A 4 22.89 5.15 -18.81
N GLY A 5 22.15 4.72 -17.79
CA GLY A 5 20.86 5.34 -17.44
C GLY A 5 19.57 4.55 -17.66
N ALA A 6 19.57 3.24 -17.91
CA ALA A 6 18.33 2.46 -17.84
C ALA A 6 18.13 1.91 -16.42
N GLY A 7 17.26 2.53 -15.63
CA GLY A 7 16.83 1.97 -14.35
C GLY A 7 16.38 0.52 -14.54
N ARG A 8 16.90 -0.41 -13.74
CA ARG A 8 16.52 -1.82 -13.81
C ARG A 8 15.08 -1.94 -13.30
N PHE A 9 14.11 -2.09 -14.19
CA PHE A 9 12.73 -2.39 -13.82
C PHE A 9 12.67 -3.83 -13.31
N LEU A 10 12.23 -3.99 -12.05
CA LEU A 10 11.99 -5.31 -11.46
C LEU A 10 10.48 -5.58 -11.47
N HIS A 11 10.06 -6.55 -12.25
CA HIS A 11 8.70 -7.08 -12.18
C HIS A 11 8.67 -8.24 -11.19
N LEU A 12 7.95 -8.08 -10.08
CA LEU A 12 7.80 -9.09 -9.04
C LEU A 12 6.31 -9.20 -8.66
N PRO A 13 5.74 -10.42 -8.58
CA PRO A 13 4.38 -10.60 -8.09
C PRO A 13 4.22 -10.03 -6.67
N ARG A 14 3.12 -9.32 -6.44
CA ARG A 14 2.84 -8.64 -5.15
C ARG A 14 2.92 -9.58 -3.96
N GLN A 15 2.44 -10.82 -4.11
CA GLN A 15 2.47 -11.81 -3.03
C GLN A 15 3.89 -12.22 -2.68
N THR A 16 4.74 -12.44 -3.69
CA THR A 16 6.17 -12.75 -3.50
C THR A 16 6.90 -11.59 -2.82
N LEU A 17 6.67 -10.36 -3.28
CA LEU A 17 7.25 -9.17 -2.64
C LEU A 17 6.85 -9.08 -1.16
N ARG A 18 5.55 -9.22 -0.87
CA ARG A 18 5.03 -9.16 0.49
C ARG A 18 5.63 -10.25 1.37
N ALA A 19 5.74 -11.49 0.89
CA ALA A 19 6.34 -12.59 1.63
C ALA A 19 7.80 -12.28 1.99
N ARG A 20 8.61 -11.82 1.02
CA ARG A 20 10.01 -11.45 1.24
C ARG A 20 10.18 -10.30 2.23
N ILE A 21 9.28 -9.32 2.21
CA ILE A 21 9.28 -8.24 3.21
C ILE A 21 8.97 -8.82 4.59
N LEU A 22 7.93 -9.66 4.73
CA LEU A 22 7.53 -10.25 6.01
C LEU A 22 8.63 -11.11 6.63
N GLU A 23 9.38 -11.88 5.82
CA GLU A 23 10.54 -12.66 6.26
C GLU A 23 11.64 -11.81 6.91
N ARG A 24 11.70 -10.50 6.61
CA ARG A 24 12.72 -9.58 7.15
C ARG A 24 12.20 -8.68 8.27
N VAL A 25 10.91 -8.74 8.57
CA VAL A 25 10.34 -7.99 9.70
C VAL A 25 10.66 -8.76 10.99
N ARG A 26 11.13 -8.04 12.02
CA ARG A 26 11.43 -8.65 13.32
C ARG A 26 10.15 -9.29 13.92
N PRO A 27 10.24 -10.48 14.53
CA PRO A 27 9.11 -11.10 15.21
C PRO A 27 8.44 -10.14 16.22
N GLY A 28 7.12 -10.22 16.35
CA GLY A 28 6.34 -9.36 17.24
C GLY A 28 6.09 -7.93 16.75
N THR A 29 6.67 -7.52 15.62
CA THR A 29 6.48 -6.15 15.09
C THR A 29 5.08 -5.92 14.52
N ILE A 30 4.45 -6.97 13.96
CA ILE A 30 3.15 -6.84 13.29
C ILE A 30 2.05 -7.36 14.21
N ARG A 31 1.08 -6.50 14.52
CA ARG A 31 -0.17 -6.88 15.17
C ARG A 31 -1.28 -7.02 14.12
N TRP A 32 -1.53 -8.25 13.67
CA TRP A 32 -2.60 -8.55 12.72
C TRP A 32 -4.00 -8.27 13.29
N GLY A 33 -5.01 -8.20 12.43
CA GLY A 33 -6.41 -7.93 12.84
C GLY A 33 -6.65 -6.52 13.41
N SER A 34 -5.63 -5.66 13.45
CA SER A 34 -5.69 -4.32 14.05
C SER A 34 -6.19 -3.29 13.06
N ARG A 35 -7.50 -2.98 13.09
CA ARG A 35 -8.09 -1.94 12.26
C ARG A 35 -8.15 -0.61 13.01
N LEU A 36 -7.51 0.42 12.47
CA LEU A 36 -7.57 1.77 13.02
C LEU A 36 -8.99 2.34 12.92
N LYS A 37 -9.51 2.85 14.05
CA LYS A 37 -10.76 3.62 14.14
C LYS A 37 -10.49 5.12 14.02
N GLY A 38 -9.42 5.61 14.63
CA GLY A 38 -8.98 7.00 14.57
C GLY A 38 -7.78 7.24 15.48
N PHE A 39 -7.34 8.48 15.62
CA PHE A 39 -6.22 8.85 16.49
C PHE A 39 -6.41 10.21 17.18
N VAL A 40 -5.62 10.49 18.20
CA VAL A 40 -5.54 11.80 18.87
C VAL A 40 -4.09 12.24 18.89
N CYS A 41 -3.79 13.40 18.30
CA CYS A 41 -2.50 14.06 18.43
C CYS A 41 -2.49 14.88 19.70
N HIS A 42 -1.48 14.70 20.54
CA HIS A 42 -1.41 15.39 21.83
C HIS A 42 -0.75 16.76 21.74
N GLY A 43 -0.24 17.15 20.58
CA GLY A 43 0.55 18.37 20.35
C GLY A 43 2.05 18.08 20.18
N GLU A 44 2.84 19.11 19.94
CA GLU A 44 4.27 18.98 19.62
C GLU A 44 5.03 18.23 20.71
N GLY A 45 5.83 17.23 20.30
CA GLY A 45 6.63 16.39 21.20
C GLY A 45 5.84 15.45 22.11
N ARG A 46 4.50 15.51 22.14
CA ARG A 46 3.66 14.72 23.07
C ARG A 46 3.13 13.39 22.50
N GLY A 47 3.39 13.17 21.21
CA GLY A 47 3.05 11.93 20.50
C GLY A 47 1.57 11.81 20.12
N VAL A 48 1.14 10.58 19.89
CA VAL A 48 -0.17 10.23 19.34
C VAL A 48 -0.73 8.99 20.04
N THR A 49 -2.06 8.98 20.24
CA THR A 49 -2.80 7.77 20.64
C THR A 49 -3.63 7.30 19.45
N ALA A 50 -3.39 6.07 18.99
CA ALA A 50 -4.20 5.39 17.99
C ALA A 50 -5.28 4.54 18.69
N HIS A 51 -6.52 4.71 18.27
CA HIS A 51 -7.66 3.93 18.73
C HIS A 51 -8.04 2.89 17.68
N LEU A 52 -8.04 1.62 18.08
CA LEU A 52 -8.42 0.50 17.23
C LEU A 52 -9.93 0.22 17.35
N ARG A 53 -10.47 -0.51 16.37
CA ARG A 53 -11.89 -0.89 16.36
C ARG A 53 -12.26 -1.89 17.45
N ASP A 54 -11.29 -2.65 17.96
CA ASP A 54 -11.47 -3.58 19.08
C ASP A 54 -11.49 -2.89 20.45
N GLY A 55 -11.40 -1.55 20.48
CA GLY A 55 -11.34 -0.75 21.72
C GLY A 55 -9.93 -0.51 22.25
N THR A 56 -8.91 -1.20 21.70
CA THR A 56 -7.51 -1.01 22.12
C THR A 56 -7.03 0.41 21.82
N ALA A 57 -6.29 1.01 22.76
CA ALA A 57 -5.57 2.26 22.56
C ALA A 57 -4.06 2.01 22.57
N LEU A 58 -3.36 2.51 21.55
CA LEU A 58 -1.91 2.37 21.40
C LEU A 58 -1.26 3.75 21.40
N ARG A 59 -0.27 3.96 22.27
CA ARG A 59 0.49 5.21 22.34
C ARG A 59 1.81 5.09 21.59
N ALA A 60 2.14 6.10 20.80
CA ALA A 60 3.39 6.16 20.04
C ALA A 60 3.90 7.61 19.94
N ALA A 61 5.18 7.78 19.58
CA ALA A 61 5.74 9.10 19.30
C ALA A 61 5.26 9.66 17.94
N LEU A 62 4.99 8.78 16.97
CA LEU A 62 4.57 9.13 15.61
C LEU A 62 3.60 8.08 15.07
N LEU A 63 2.63 8.53 14.27
CA LEU A 63 1.74 7.66 13.50
C LEU A 63 1.98 7.91 12.01
N VAL A 64 2.34 6.86 11.27
CA VAL A 64 2.50 6.91 9.81
C VAL A 64 1.28 6.26 9.16
N GLY A 65 0.56 7.03 8.34
CA GLY A 65 -0.61 6.55 7.59
C GLY A 65 -0.21 5.72 6.36
N ALA A 66 0.02 4.42 6.55
CA ALA A 66 0.31 3.45 5.49
C ALA A 66 -0.89 2.53 5.17
N ASP A 67 -2.12 3.03 5.33
CA ASP A 67 -3.38 2.28 5.30
C ASP A 67 -4.17 2.40 3.97
N GLY A 68 -3.46 2.74 2.89
CA GLY A 68 -3.94 2.63 1.51
C GLY A 68 -4.93 3.71 1.06
N ILE A 69 -5.58 3.47 -0.09
CA ILE A 69 -6.42 4.48 -0.76
C ILE A 69 -7.62 4.91 0.12
N PHE A 70 -8.17 3.99 0.93
CA PHE A 70 -9.24 4.27 1.89
C PHE A 70 -8.69 4.59 3.29
N SER A 71 -7.57 5.31 3.38
CA SER A 71 -6.91 5.69 4.62
C SER A 71 -7.85 6.34 5.64
N THR A 72 -7.90 5.79 6.84
CA THR A 72 -8.52 6.41 8.01
C THR A 72 -7.68 7.58 8.50
N VAL A 73 -6.35 7.46 8.45
CA VAL A 73 -5.44 8.53 8.87
C VAL A 73 -5.68 9.79 8.04
N ARG A 74 -5.62 9.67 6.71
CA ARG A 74 -5.82 10.79 5.77
C ARG A 74 -7.17 11.47 5.98
N ARG A 75 -8.26 10.69 6.04
CA ARG A 75 -9.61 11.23 6.26
C ARG A 75 -9.73 12.04 7.55
N GLN A 76 -9.10 11.58 8.62
CA GLN A 76 -9.21 12.26 9.91
C GLN A 76 -8.46 13.60 9.95
N LEU A 77 -7.43 13.78 9.11
CA LEU A 77 -6.73 15.06 8.98
C LEU A 77 -7.60 16.18 8.37
N ARG A 78 -8.72 15.83 7.71
CA ARG A 78 -9.67 16.79 7.11
C ARG A 78 -8.99 17.87 6.26
N LEU A 79 -8.01 17.47 5.46
CA LEU A 79 -7.26 18.39 4.61
C LEU A 79 -8.20 19.03 3.57
N PRO A 80 -8.09 20.35 3.31
CA PRO A 80 -8.90 21.03 2.29
C PRO A 80 -8.80 20.35 0.93
N GLY A 81 -9.94 20.02 0.32
CA GLY A 81 -9.99 19.38 -1.00
C GLY A 81 -9.63 17.90 -1.05
N ASP A 82 -9.33 17.24 0.08
CA ASP A 82 -9.04 15.80 0.09
C ASP A 82 -10.28 14.97 -0.23
N ARG A 83 -10.29 14.38 -1.42
CA ARG A 83 -11.30 13.41 -1.86
C ARG A 83 -10.70 12.41 -2.83
N LEU A 84 -11.25 11.20 -2.82
CA LEU A 84 -10.99 10.24 -3.88
C LEU A 84 -11.72 10.69 -5.15
N ASN A 85 -11.00 10.75 -6.26
CA ASN A 85 -11.56 11.12 -7.56
C ASN A 85 -11.48 9.89 -8.46
N TYR A 86 -12.62 9.49 -9.01
CA TYR A 86 -12.64 8.48 -10.06
C TYR A 86 -12.12 9.08 -11.36
N LEU A 87 -11.18 8.39 -12.01
CA LEU A 87 -10.52 8.89 -13.22
C LEU A 87 -11.29 8.59 -14.52
N GLY A 88 -12.49 8.01 -14.43
CA GLY A 88 -13.22 7.54 -15.63
C GLY A 88 -12.65 6.26 -16.24
N LEU A 89 -11.64 5.65 -15.62
CA LEU A 89 -10.95 4.45 -16.10
C LEU A 89 -11.22 3.26 -15.19
N PHE A 90 -11.52 2.12 -15.79
CA PHE A 90 -11.44 0.82 -15.15
C PHE A 90 -10.46 -0.05 -15.92
N VAL A 91 -9.68 -0.87 -15.21
CA VAL A 91 -8.68 -1.75 -15.81
C VAL A 91 -9.06 -3.18 -15.50
N VAL A 92 -9.12 -4.03 -16.54
CA VAL A 92 -9.32 -5.48 -16.39
C VAL A 92 -7.94 -6.14 -16.42
N LEU A 93 -7.58 -6.78 -15.31
CA LEU A 93 -6.32 -7.50 -15.15
C LEU A 93 -6.62 -8.96 -14.82
N GLY A 94 -5.83 -9.88 -15.37
CA GLY A 94 -5.93 -11.31 -15.11
C GLY A 94 -4.54 -11.95 -15.04
N MET A 95 -4.48 -13.11 -14.40
CA MET A 95 -3.32 -14.01 -14.45
C MET A 95 -3.79 -15.31 -15.11
N ALA A 96 -3.04 -15.81 -16.07
CA ALA A 96 -3.28 -17.11 -16.70
C ALA A 96 -2.08 -18.03 -16.48
N PRO A 97 -2.28 -19.34 -16.31
CA PRO A 97 -1.20 -20.31 -16.37
C PRO A 97 -0.41 -20.15 -17.66
N THR A 98 0.92 -20.24 -17.60
CA THR A 98 1.77 -20.11 -18.79
C THR A 98 1.47 -21.21 -19.82
N ALA A 99 1.07 -22.40 -19.36
CA ALA A 99 0.66 -23.51 -20.21
C ALA A 99 -0.55 -23.17 -21.08
N ASP A 100 -1.41 -22.25 -20.64
CA ASP A 100 -2.63 -21.85 -21.37
C ASP A 100 -2.34 -20.74 -22.40
N LEU A 101 -1.09 -20.26 -22.48
CA LEU A 101 -0.66 -19.18 -23.39
C LEU A 101 -0.03 -19.71 -24.70
N THR A 102 -0.20 -20.99 -25.04
CA THR A 102 0.45 -21.64 -26.20
C THR A 102 -0.14 -21.29 -27.57
N GLY A 103 -0.76 -20.11 -27.73
CA GLY A 103 -1.36 -19.67 -28.98
C GLY A 103 -1.19 -18.16 -29.20
N GLY A 104 -0.08 -17.78 -29.83
CA GLY A 104 0.18 -16.43 -30.34
C GLY A 104 0.57 -15.41 -29.27
N ALA A 105 1.74 -14.78 -29.44
CA ALA A 105 2.16 -13.66 -28.63
C ALA A 105 1.09 -12.57 -28.63
N ALA A 106 0.37 -12.42 -27.52
CA ALA A 106 -0.43 -11.22 -27.26
C ALA A 106 0.52 -10.05 -26.98
N ALA A 107 1.17 -9.56 -28.03
CA ALA A 107 1.68 -8.20 -28.05
C ALA A 107 0.47 -7.27 -28.05
N VAL A 108 -0.05 -6.96 -26.86
CA VAL A 108 -0.97 -5.83 -26.70
C VAL A 108 -0.13 -4.57 -26.89
N ALA A 109 -0.09 -4.08 -28.13
CA ALA A 109 0.38 -2.74 -28.43
C ALA A 109 -0.60 -1.76 -27.78
N LEU A 110 -0.15 -1.06 -26.74
CA LEU A 110 -0.88 0.10 -26.24
C LEU A 110 -0.76 1.21 -27.31
N PRO A 111 -1.88 1.76 -27.83
CA PRO A 111 -1.80 2.95 -28.67
C PRO A 111 -1.16 4.10 -27.87
N LYS A 112 -0.32 4.90 -28.55
CA LYS A 112 0.31 6.09 -28.00
C LYS A 112 -0.73 7.09 -27.49
#